data_AF-W4VLW6-F1
#
_entry.id   AF-W4VLW6-F1
#
_cell.length_a   1.000
_cell.length_b   1.000
_cell.length_c   1.000
_cell.angle_alpha   90.00
_cell.angle_beta   90.00
_cell.angle_gamma   90.00
#
_symmetry.space_group_name_H-M   'P 1'
#
loop_
_entity.id
_entity.type
_entity.pdbx_description
1 polymer ?
#
loop_
_entity_poly.entity_id
_entity_poly.type
_entity_poly.pdbx_seq_one_letter_code
_entity_poly.pdbx_strand_id
1 'polypeptide(L)'
;MRLLGGQSFLDDLFSALKIDPIEGFQFLDATSFERQQVQYQQHLVFCQVYDRFIASEIKLTLLEDLPPEYPVYIVEAAGSVQEKINKISLVELDQQITLSNLTSLYIPPIEKEKLNHQFFRLKEVITRLRGPGGCPWDQKQTHESLKKYLIEESYEVIEAIDAEDDDALAEELGDVLLQVLLHSQIGEEEGFFTIDDVIYSITEKMIRRHPHVFGDLEVVDESDVIKNWELIKKEEKGKTEEKVMGSLTKGLPALLLAEEIQKKLRKQDLTGLR
;
A
#
# COMPACT_ATOMS: atom_id res chain seq x y z
N MET A 1 24.36 29.71 -17.66
CA MET A 1 24.15 29.64 -16.19
C MET A 1 25.34 28.90 -15.60
N ARG A 2 26.09 29.51 -14.67
CA ARG A 2 27.29 28.92 -14.06
C ARG A 2 26.91 28.56 -12.62
N LEU A 3 26.73 27.28 -12.33
CA LEU A 3 26.50 26.80 -10.97
C LEU A 3 27.84 26.84 -10.23
N LEU A 4 27.94 27.66 -9.20
CA LEU A 4 29.09 27.71 -8.30
C LEU A 4 28.72 26.89 -7.05
N GLY A 5 29.59 25.97 -6.63
CA GLY A 5 29.40 25.21 -5.40
C GLY A 5 29.55 26.12 -4.17
N GLY A 6 28.64 26.00 -3.22
CA GLY A 6 28.69 26.60 -1.89
C GLY A 6 28.56 25.53 -0.81
N GLN A 7 28.83 25.88 0.45
CA GLN A 7 28.59 25.00 1.60
C GLN A 7 27.10 24.62 1.62
N SER A 8 26.83 23.31 1.72
CA SER A 8 25.47 22.80 1.64
C SER A 8 24.76 23.00 2.97
N PHE A 9 23.56 23.57 2.94
CA PHE A 9 22.64 23.61 4.09
C PHE A 9 22.46 22.22 4.73
N LEU A 10 22.53 21.16 3.93
CA LEU A 10 22.41 19.79 4.42
C LEU A 10 23.60 19.37 5.27
N ASP A 11 24.83 19.79 4.94
CA ASP A 11 26.02 19.43 5.74
C ASP A 11 25.94 20.08 7.13
N ASP A 12 25.46 21.32 7.18
CA ASP A 12 25.21 22.05 8.42
C ASP A 12 24.11 21.38 9.25
N LEU A 13 23.01 20.97 8.62
CA LEU A 13 21.91 20.26 9.27
C LEU A 13 22.34 18.88 9.79
N PHE A 14 23.12 18.12 9.02
CA PHE A 14 23.66 16.83 9.44
C PHE A 14 24.60 16.99 10.64
N SER A 15 25.46 18.01 10.61
CA SER A 15 26.37 18.32 11.71
C SER A 15 25.61 18.75 12.97
N ALA A 16 24.59 19.61 12.83
CA ALA A 16 23.76 20.11 13.91
C ALA A 16 22.98 18.99 14.60
N LEU A 17 22.36 18.11 13.81
CA LEU A 17 21.56 16.98 14.30
C LEU A 17 22.40 15.75 14.68
N LYS A 18 23.69 15.75 14.35
CA LYS A 18 24.63 14.62 14.52
C LYS A 18 24.12 13.35 13.85
N ILE A 19 23.62 13.48 12.63
CA ILE A 19 23.12 12.35 11.82
C ILE A 19 24.14 11.95 10.77
N ASP A 20 24.25 10.65 10.52
CA ASP A 20 25.10 10.11 9.46
C ASP A 20 24.24 9.88 8.21
N PRO A 21 24.46 10.62 7.11
CA PRO A 21 23.67 10.43 5.89
C PRO A 21 23.82 9.02 5.27
N ILE A 22 24.83 8.23 5.66
CA ILE A 22 24.98 6.83 5.24
C ILE A 22 23.85 5.94 5.81
N GLU A 23 23.28 6.30 6.96
CA GLU A 23 22.11 5.60 7.54
C GLU A 23 20.84 5.79 6.68
N GLY A 24 20.89 6.70 5.70
CA GLY A 24 19.81 7.01 4.76
C GLY A 24 19.04 8.24 5.20
N PHE A 25 18.79 9.16 4.27
CA PHE A 25 18.00 10.36 4.52
C PHE A 25 17.07 10.69 3.35
N GLN A 26 15.95 11.33 3.66
CA GLN A 26 15.05 11.95 2.70
C GLN A 26 14.96 13.45 2.96
N PHE A 27 15.10 14.22 1.90
CA PHE A 27 14.85 15.65 1.91
C PHE A 27 13.55 15.93 1.18
N LEU A 28 12.54 16.37 1.94
CA LEU A 28 11.16 16.50 1.50
C LEU A 28 10.76 17.98 1.44
N ASP A 29 10.00 18.35 0.42
CA ASP A 29 9.34 19.65 0.34
C ASP A 29 8.02 19.57 1.10
N ALA A 30 7.91 20.32 2.20
CA ALA A 30 6.71 20.31 3.03
C ALA A 30 5.45 20.81 2.30
N THR A 31 5.58 21.52 1.18
CA THR A 31 4.45 22.08 0.44
C THR A 31 3.79 21.09 -0.52
N SER A 32 4.46 19.98 -0.85
CA SER A 32 4.00 19.09 -1.93
C SER A 32 4.33 17.60 -1.72
N PHE A 33 4.78 17.21 -0.53
CA PHE A 33 5.06 15.79 -0.27
C PHE A 33 3.76 14.98 -0.16
N GLU A 34 3.84 13.70 -0.49
CA GLU A 34 2.73 12.75 -0.33
C GLU A 34 3.10 11.67 0.68
N ARG A 35 2.12 11.19 1.45
CA ARG A 35 2.31 10.15 2.47
C ARG A 35 3.06 8.92 1.92
N GLN A 36 2.71 8.48 0.71
CA GLN A 36 3.26 7.27 0.07
C GLN A 36 4.74 7.39 -0.28
N GLN A 37 5.29 8.61 -0.31
CA GLN A 37 6.70 8.88 -0.63
C GLN A 37 7.60 8.84 0.60
N VAL A 38 7.02 8.83 1.80
CA VAL A 38 7.75 8.89 3.07
C VAL A 38 8.29 7.50 3.45
N GLN A 39 9.62 7.42 3.58
CA GLN A 39 10.39 6.26 4.00
C GLN A 39 10.82 6.43 5.45
N TYR A 40 9.93 6.07 6.37
CA TYR A 40 10.06 6.26 7.81
C TYR A 40 11.31 5.64 8.46
N GLN A 41 11.98 4.69 7.80
CA GLN A 41 13.24 4.11 8.31
C GLN A 41 14.48 4.98 8.01
N GLN A 42 14.31 6.10 7.31
CA GLN A 42 15.38 7.05 7.00
C GLN A 42 15.24 8.33 7.84
N HIS A 43 16.31 9.11 7.93
CA HIS A 43 16.24 10.46 8.47
C HIS A 43 15.36 11.34 7.58
N LEU A 44 14.24 11.86 8.10
CA LEU A 44 13.35 12.72 7.32
C LEU A 44 13.66 14.19 7.63
N VAL A 45 13.89 14.98 6.59
CA VAL A 45 14.12 16.41 6.70
C VAL A 45 13.14 17.14 5.80
N PHE A 46 12.16 17.80 6.40
CA PHE A 46 11.23 18.68 5.70
C PHE A 46 11.80 20.09 5.65
N CYS A 47 11.96 20.61 4.44
CA CYS A 47 12.23 22.02 4.21
C CYS A 47 10.92 22.78 3.92
N GLN A 48 11.01 24.11 3.82
CA GLN A 48 9.89 24.96 3.46
C GLN A 48 8.72 24.95 4.46
N VAL A 49 9.01 24.73 5.74
CA VAL A 49 8.01 24.78 6.82
C VAL A 49 7.78 26.23 7.22
N TYR A 50 7.14 26.99 6.33
CA TYR A 50 7.04 28.46 6.44
C TYR A 50 6.01 28.93 7.45
N ASP A 51 4.96 28.13 7.68
CA ASP A 51 3.83 28.53 8.49
C ASP A 51 3.17 27.37 9.22
N ARG A 52 2.21 27.74 10.07
CA ARG A 52 1.42 26.82 10.87
C ARG A 52 0.53 25.89 10.03
N PHE A 53 0.11 26.32 8.84
CA PHE A 53 -0.73 25.51 7.98
C PHE A 53 0.08 24.34 7.43
N ILE A 54 1.26 24.61 6.86
CA ILE A 54 2.19 23.58 6.38
C ILE A 54 2.58 22.63 7.51
N ALA A 55 2.90 23.17 8.69
CA ALA A 55 3.17 22.37 9.89
C ALA A 55 2.01 21.43 10.26
N SER A 56 0.77 21.89 10.12
CA SER A 56 -0.42 21.10 10.39
C SER A 56 -0.62 20.00 9.35
N GLU A 57 -0.38 20.27 8.06
CA GLU A 57 -0.44 19.25 7.01
C GLU A 57 0.60 18.15 7.29
N ILE A 58 1.85 18.51 7.56
CA ILE A 58 2.88 17.54 7.95
C ILE A 58 2.43 16.72 9.16
N LYS A 59 1.94 17.39 10.21
CA LYS A 59 1.46 16.73 11.42
C LYS A 59 0.38 15.71 11.10
N LEU A 60 -0.66 16.11 10.38
CA LEU A 60 -1.81 15.25 10.07
C LEU A 60 -1.37 14.05 9.23
N THR A 61 -0.55 14.26 8.20
CA THR A 61 -0.01 13.17 7.38
C THR A 61 0.82 12.19 8.20
N LEU A 62 1.73 12.69 9.04
CA LEU A 62 2.58 11.82 9.87
C LEU A 62 1.79 11.10 10.96
N LEU A 63 0.71 11.67 11.49
CA LEU A 63 -0.16 11.03 12.49
C LEU A 63 -0.93 9.82 11.93
N GLU A 64 -1.03 9.67 10.60
CA GLU A 64 -1.59 8.46 9.99
C GLU A 64 -0.66 7.24 10.14
N ASP A 65 0.63 7.45 10.41
CA ASP A 65 1.64 6.40 10.52
C ASP A 65 2.41 6.39 11.85
N LEU A 66 2.46 7.51 12.55
CA LEU A 66 3.29 7.72 13.74
C LEU A 66 2.45 8.09 14.97
N PRO A 67 2.87 7.65 16.17
CA PRO A 67 2.15 7.98 17.39
C PRO A 67 2.23 9.49 17.70
N PRO A 68 1.20 10.08 18.33
CA PRO A 68 1.15 11.52 18.65
C PRO A 68 2.36 12.04 19.43
N GLU A 69 2.93 11.22 20.30
CA GLU A 69 4.09 11.51 21.13
C GLU A 69 5.44 11.33 20.42
N TYR A 70 5.46 10.91 19.14
CA TYR A 70 6.70 10.66 18.42
C TYR A 70 7.57 11.93 18.38
N PRO A 71 8.87 11.85 18.73
CA PRO A 71 9.71 13.02 18.84
C PRO A 71 10.04 13.60 17.46
N VAL A 72 9.81 14.89 17.29
CA VAL A 72 10.23 15.66 16.11
C VAL A 72 11.06 16.87 16.53
N TYR A 73 11.92 17.34 15.64
CA TYR A 73 12.90 18.38 15.93
C TYR A 73 12.72 19.55 14.99
N ILE A 74 12.42 20.73 15.54
CA ILE A 74 12.43 21.98 14.80
C ILE A 74 13.87 22.50 14.83
N VAL A 75 14.46 22.66 13.64
CA VAL A 75 15.81 23.17 13.45
C VAL A 75 15.72 24.56 12.81
N GLU A 76 16.15 25.57 13.54
CA GLU A 76 16.20 26.96 13.07
C GLU A 76 17.66 27.36 12.80
N ALA A 77 17.91 27.93 11.63
CA ALA A 77 19.21 28.52 11.27
C ALA A 77 20.42 27.59 11.49
N ALA A 78 20.32 26.34 11.03
CA ALA A 78 21.37 25.32 11.10
C ALA A 78 22.73 25.85 10.61
N GLY A 79 23.81 25.52 11.33
CA GLY A 79 25.18 25.94 11.00
C GLY A 79 25.50 27.40 11.29
N SER A 80 24.53 28.18 11.78
CA SER A 80 24.74 29.58 12.15
C SER A 80 24.97 29.76 13.65
N VAL A 81 25.43 30.96 14.05
CA VAL A 81 25.54 31.34 15.47
C VAL A 81 24.19 31.45 16.18
N GLN A 82 23.07 31.43 15.43
CA GLN A 82 21.71 31.47 15.94
C GLN A 82 21.02 30.09 15.86
N GLU A 83 21.78 29.03 15.62
CA GLU A 83 21.27 27.67 15.56
C GLU A 83 20.46 27.33 16.82
N LYS A 84 19.24 26.84 16.60
CA LYS A 84 18.37 26.39 17.68
C LYS A 84 17.67 25.11 17.26
N ILE A 85 17.79 24.09 18.10
CA ILE A 85 17.12 22.80 17.91
C ILE A 85 16.15 22.62 19.06
N ASN A 86 14.86 22.52 18.75
CA ASN A 86 13.83 22.24 19.75
C ASN A 86 13.21 20.88 19.49
N LYS A 87 13.22 20.01 20.51
CA LYS A 87 12.57 18.70 20.46
C LYS A 87 11.16 18.82 21.03
N ILE A 88 10.18 18.40 20.25
CA ILE A 88 8.75 18.44 20.61
C ILE A 88 8.09 17.11 20.27
N SER A 89 6.84 16.92 20.72
CA SER A 89 6.00 15.82 20.23
C SER A 89 5.34 16.18 18.91
N LEU A 90 5.06 15.17 18.07
CA LEU A 90 4.42 15.35 16.77
C LEU A 90 3.09 16.10 16.89
N VAL A 91 2.28 15.79 17.90
CA VAL A 91 0.97 16.43 18.12
C VAL A 91 1.07 17.93 18.43
N GLU A 92 2.21 18.40 18.92
CA GLU A 92 2.46 19.81 19.26
C GLU A 92 3.06 20.61 18.09
N LEU A 93 3.33 19.98 16.94
CA LEU A 93 4.09 20.57 15.83
C LEU A 93 3.56 21.93 15.37
N ASP A 94 2.25 22.03 15.12
CA ASP A 94 1.62 23.26 14.65
C ASP A 94 1.50 24.34 15.74
N GLN A 95 1.71 24.00 17.01
CA GLN A 95 1.60 24.93 18.14
C GLN A 95 2.92 25.63 18.46
N GLN A 96 4.05 25.00 18.15
CA GLN A 96 5.39 25.46 18.54
C GLN A 96 6.23 26.03 17.38
N ILE A 97 5.74 25.95 16.14
CA ILE A 97 6.47 26.51 14.99
C ILE A 97 6.41 28.04 14.99
N THR A 98 7.60 28.65 14.96
CA THR A 98 7.77 30.09 14.80
C THR A 98 8.06 30.38 13.33
N LEU A 99 7.39 31.40 12.77
CA LEU A 99 7.48 31.77 11.35
C LEU A 99 8.92 32.20 10.99
N SER A 100 9.64 31.36 10.24
CA SER A 100 10.96 31.69 9.69
C SER A 100 11.23 30.89 8.42
N ASN A 101 11.85 31.53 7.43
CA ASN A 101 12.24 30.91 6.17
C ASN A 101 13.45 29.96 6.31
N LEU A 102 14.05 29.90 7.50
CA LEU A 102 15.21 29.04 7.82
C LEU A 102 14.84 27.89 8.77
N THR A 103 13.55 27.59 8.88
CA THR A 103 13.04 26.49 9.70
C THR A 103 12.99 25.21 8.88
N SER A 104 13.60 24.16 9.41
CA SER A 104 13.46 22.80 8.91
C SER A 104 12.93 21.89 10.01
N LEU A 105 12.15 20.89 9.62
CA LEU A 105 11.64 19.89 10.55
C LEU A 105 12.36 18.58 10.30
N TYR A 106 12.94 18.02 11.35
CA TYR A 106 13.62 16.75 11.33
C TYR A 106 12.84 15.69 12.12
N ILE A 107 12.70 14.51 11.53
CA ILE A 107 12.10 13.34 12.18
C ILE A 107 13.14 12.20 12.12
N PRO A 108 13.51 11.63 13.27
CA PRO A 108 14.46 10.51 13.31
C PRO A 108 13.86 9.23 12.71
N PRO A 109 14.71 8.27 12.29
CA PRO A 109 14.27 6.96 11.83
C PRO A 109 13.37 6.26 12.84
N ILE A 110 12.33 5.62 12.31
CA ILE A 110 11.32 4.93 13.10
C ILE A 110 11.63 3.44 13.15
N GLU A 111 11.52 2.87 14.36
CA GLU A 111 11.59 1.44 14.59
C GLU A 111 10.53 0.73 13.75
N LYS A 112 10.95 -0.28 12.97
CA LYS A 112 10.07 -1.03 12.07
C LYS A 112 8.86 -1.64 12.76
N GLU A 113 8.96 -1.97 14.05
CA GLU A 113 7.88 -2.51 14.87
C GLU A 113 6.71 -1.53 15.04
N LYS A 114 6.96 -0.22 14.90
CA LYS A 114 5.93 0.82 14.92
C LYS A 114 5.24 1.03 13.57
N LEU A 115 5.68 0.30 12.53
CA LEU A 115 5.18 0.40 11.16
C LEU A 115 4.41 -0.86 10.72
N ASN A 116 3.90 -1.66 11.66
CA ASN A 116 3.27 -2.96 11.37
C ASN A 116 2.03 -2.87 10.47
N HIS A 117 1.41 -1.69 10.33
CA HIS A 117 0.33 -1.43 9.37
C HIS A 117 0.81 -1.36 7.91
N GLN A 118 2.13 -1.30 7.68
CA GLN A 118 2.68 -1.26 6.33
C GLN A 118 2.85 -2.65 5.74
N PHE A 119 2.51 -2.78 4.46
CA PHE A 119 2.53 -4.06 3.75
C PHE A 119 3.89 -4.78 3.80
N PHE A 120 5.00 -4.04 3.69
CA PHE A 120 6.33 -4.63 3.74
C PHE A 120 6.61 -5.36 5.07
N ARG A 121 6.07 -4.86 6.19
CA ARG A 121 6.22 -5.49 7.51
C ARG A 121 5.48 -6.81 7.55
N LEU A 122 4.28 -6.86 7.00
CA LEU A 122 3.52 -8.11 6.90
C LEU A 122 4.28 -9.14 6.06
N LYS A 123 4.81 -8.76 4.89
CA LYS A 123 5.68 -9.62 4.07
C LYS A 123 6.85 -10.18 4.88
N GLU A 124 7.61 -9.32 5.59
CA GLU A 124 8.73 -9.73 6.43
C GLU A 124 8.34 -10.70 7.54
N VAL A 125 7.19 -10.49 8.18
CA VAL A 125 6.67 -11.39 9.22
C VAL A 125 6.38 -12.77 8.64
N ILE A 126 5.67 -12.85 7.50
CA ILE A 126 5.36 -14.13 6.85
C ILE A 126 6.63 -14.85 6.41
N THR A 127 7.59 -14.15 5.79
CA THR A 127 8.89 -14.71 5.45
C THR A 127 9.63 -15.23 6.69
N ARG A 128 9.56 -14.52 7.83
CA ARG A 128 10.20 -14.98 9.08
C ARG A 128 9.52 -16.21 9.67
N LEU A 129 8.19 -16.28 9.62
CA LEU A 129 7.39 -17.41 10.11
C LEU A 129 7.70 -18.69 9.32
N ARG A 130 7.86 -18.59 7.99
CA ARG A 130 8.20 -19.74 7.14
C ARG A 130 9.71 -19.99 6.99
N GLY A 131 10.56 -19.00 7.30
CA GLY A 131 12.01 -19.12 7.21
C GLY A 131 12.65 -19.98 8.32
N PRO A 132 13.98 -20.18 8.28
CA PRO A 132 14.72 -20.96 9.27
C PRO A 132 14.47 -20.52 10.72
N GLY A 133 14.14 -21.46 11.60
CA GLY A 133 13.80 -21.16 12.99
C GLY A 133 12.51 -20.35 13.17
N GLY A 134 11.63 -20.36 12.16
CA GLY A 134 10.26 -19.85 12.22
C GLY A 134 9.27 -20.85 12.82
N CYS A 135 7.98 -20.65 12.55
CA CYS A 135 6.89 -21.45 13.10
C CYS A 135 6.77 -22.80 12.37
N PRO A 136 6.79 -23.94 13.11
CA PRO A 136 6.66 -25.26 12.50
C PRO A 136 5.32 -25.53 11.81
N TRP A 137 4.25 -24.82 12.19
CA TRP A 137 2.95 -24.96 11.54
C TRP A 137 2.95 -24.25 10.19
N ASP A 138 3.44 -23.00 10.13
CA ASP A 138 3.52 -22.22 8.91
C ASP A 138 4.41 -22.92 7.88
N GLN A 139 5.60 -23.38 8.29
CA GLN A 139 6.54 -24.12 7.43
C GLN A 139 5.95 -25.39 6.79
N LYS A 140 4.98 -26.03 7.43
CA LYS A 140 4.36 -27.27 6.92
C LYS A 140 3.23 -27.01 5.93
N GLN A 141 2.77 -25.77 5.78
CA GLN A 141 1.67 -25.46 4.89
C GLN A 141 2.10 -25.55 3.42
N THR A 142 1.21 -26.10 2.60
CA THR A 142 1.28 -26.14 1.13
C THR A 142 0.08 -25.43 0.54
N HIS A 143 0.09 -25.17 -0.78
CA HIS A 143 -1.09 -24.63 -1.45
C HIS A 143 -2.35 -25.49 -1.20
N GLU A 144 -2.21 -26.81 -1.17
CA GLU A 144 -3.32 -27.73 -0.95
C GLU A 144 -3.89 -27.67 0.47
N SER A 145 -3.02 -27.56 1.48
CA SER A 145 -3.46 -27.51 2.89
C SER A 145 -4.16 -26.19 3.22
N LEU A 146 -3.80 -25.11 2.52
CA LEU A 146 -4.35 -23.77 2.76
C LEU A 146 -5.72 -23.50 2.11
N LYS A 147 -6.11 -24.29 1.09
CA LYS A 147 -7.38 -24.07 0.36
C LYS A 147 -8.62 -23.96 1.24
N LYS A 148 -8.68 -24.74 2.33
CA LYS A 148 -9.85 -24.72 3.23
C LYS A 148 -9.94 -23.40 3.99
N TYR A 149 -8.80 -22.86 4.45
CA TYR A 149 -8.74 -21.62 5.21
C TYR A 149 -9.16 -20.46 4.31
N LEU A 150 -8.68 -20.41 3.07
CA LEU A 150 -9.14 -19.40 2.10
C LEU A 150 -10.67 -19.40 1.90
N ILE A 151 -11.33 -20.56 1.96
CA ILE A 151 -12.79 -20.65 1.88
C ILE A 151 -13.42 -20.18 3.19
N GLU A 152 -12.92 -20.66 4.33
CA GLU A 152 -13.37 -20.27 5.68
C GLU A 152 -13.34 -18.74 5.83
N GLU A 153 -12.17 -18.09 5.64
CA GLU A 153 -12.04 -16.63 5.78
C GLU A 153 -12.94 -15.86 4.79
N SER A 154 -13.15 -16.40 3.58
CA SER A 154 -14.06 -15.77 2.61
C SER A 154 -15.52 -15.78 3.10
N TYR A 155 -15.93 -16.80 3.85
CA TYR A 155 -17.27 -16.85 4.44
C TYR A 155 -17.37 -15.98 5.69
N GLU A 156 -16.30 -15.88 6.49
CA GLU A 156 -16.25 -15.00 7.66
C GLU A 156 -16.32 -13.52 7.22
N VAL A 157 -15.64 -13.12 6.14
CA VAL A 157 -15.84 -11.79 5.50
C VAL A 157 -17.30 -11.54 5.12
N ILE A 158 -17.99 -12.53 4.54
CA ILE A 158 -19.41 -12.39 4.14
C ILE A 158 -20.28 -12.22 5.38
N GLU A 159 -20.02 -13.00 6.44
CA GLU A 159 -20.75 -12.88 7.71
C GLU A 159 -20.56 -11.50 8.34
N ALA A 160 -19.34 -10.96 8.35
CA ALA A 160 -19.06 -9.62 8.85
C ALA A 160 -19.80 -8.52 8.05
N ILE A 161 -19.86 -8.65 6.72
CA ILE A 161 -20.64 -7.73 5.86
C ILE A 161 -22.14 -7.80 6.20
N ASP A 162 -22.69 -9.02 6.30
CA ASP A 162 -24.12 -9.23 6.60
C ASP A 162 -24.48 -8.75 8.02
N ALA A 163 -23.52 -8.75 8.94
CA ALA A 163 -23.66 -8.25 10.30
C ALA A 163 -23.48 -6.72 10.44
N GLU A 164 -23.03 -6.03 9.39
CA GLU A 164 -22.62 -4.61 9.43
C GLU A 164 -21.57 -4.34 10.53
N ASP A 165 -20.66 -5.28 10.75
CA ASP A 165 -19.59 -5.18 11.76
C ASP A 165 -18.27 -4.78 11.09
N ASP A 166 -17.96 -3.48 11.15
CA ASP A 166 -16.77 -2.90 10.50
C ASP A 166 -15.45 -3.43 11.12
N ASP A 167 -15.44 -3.71 12.42
CA ASP A 167 -14.24 -4.20 13.12
C ASP A 167 -13.95 -5.64 12.72
N ALA A 168 -14.98 -6.49 12.72
CA ALA A 168 -14.87 -7.87 12.23
C ALA A 168 -14.51 -7.88 10.74
N LEU A 169 -15.12 -7.03 9.91
CA LEU A 169 -14.81 -6.96 8.49
C LEU A 169 -13.32 -6.64 8.23
N ALA A 170 -12.74 -5.73 9.02
CA ALA A 170 -11.32 -5.41 8.92
C ALA A 170 -10.41 -6.59 9.33
N GLU A 171 -10.80 -7.34 10.37
CA GLU A 171 -10.09 -8.56 10.82
C GLU A 171 -10.11 -9.64 9.74
N GLU A 172 -11.29 -9.99 9.22
CA GLU A 172 -11.46 -11.07 8.25
C GLU A 172 -10.82 -10.76 6.88
N LEU A 173 -10.86 -9.49 6.45
CA LEU A 173 -10.12 -9.05 5.27
C LEU A 173 -8.60 -9.19 5.47
N GLY A 174 -8.12 -9.02 6.71
CA GLY A 174 -6.75 -9.29 7.11
C GLY A 174 -6.39 -10.77 6.96
N ASP A 175 -7.28 -11.68 7.35
CA ASP A 175 -7.06 -13.11 7.24
C ASP A 175 -7.11 -13.62 5.79
N VAL A 176 -7.98 -13.05 4.95
CA VAL A 176 -7.91 -13.28 3.49
C VAL A 176 -6.57 -12.79 2.92
N LEU A 177 -6.07 -11.62 3.36
CA LEU A 177 -4.76 -11.10 2.95
C LEU A 177 -3.61 -12.01 3.43
N LEU A 178 -3.69 -12.57 4.63
CA LEU A 178 -2.76 -13.56 5.15
C LEU A 178 -2.69 -14.78 4.22
N GLN A 179 -3.82 -15.30 3.76
CA GLN A 179 -3.84 -16.42 2.82
C GLN A 179 -3.11 -16.07 1.51
N VAL A 180 -3.35 -14.88 0.94
CA VAL A 180 -2.65 -14.42 -0.27
C VAL A 180 -1.14 -14.39 -0.07
N LEU A 181 -0.66 -13.91 1.09
CA LEU A 181 0.77 -13.86 1.39
C LEU A 181 1.37 -15.24 1.64
N LEU A 182 0.69 -16.13 2.36
CA LEU A 182 1.16 -17.50 2.56
C LEU A 182 1.31 -18.25 1.23
N HIS A 183 0.31 -18.16 0.34
CA HIS A 183 0.41 -18.71 -1.00
C HIS A 183 1.56 -18.07 -1.80
N SER A 184 1.73 -16.75 -1.72
CA SER A 184 2.82 -16.07 -2.43
C SER A 184 4.21 -16.46 -1.91
N GLN A 185 4.36 -16.62 -0.59
CA GLN A 185 5.61 -17.06 0.05
C GLN A 185 5.95 -18.52 -0.30
N ILE A 186 4.96 -19.42 -0.36
CA ILE A 186 5.15 -20.79 -0.87
C ILE A 186 5.60 -20.76 -2.34
N GLY A 187 4.93 -19.96 -3.17
CA GLY A 187 5.28 -19.80 -4.59
C GLY A 187 6.72 -19.31 -4.78
N GLU A 188 7.19 -18.42 -3.91
CA GLU A 188 8.54 -17.88 -3.95
C GLU A 188 9.58 -18.94 -3.52
N GLU A 189 9.28 -19.69 -2.45
CA GLU A 189 10.11 -20.81 -1.98
C GLU A 189 10.29 -21.91 -3.02
N GLU A 190 9.26 -22.16 -3.83
CA GLU A 190 9.27 -23.14 -4.92
C GLU A 190 9.81 -22.58 -6.25
N GLY A 191 10.09 -21.26 -6.32
CA GLY A 191 10.63 -20.59 -7.49
C GLY A 191 9.62 -20.37 -8.62
N PHE A 192 8.32 -20.33 -8.33
CA PHE A 192 7.26 -20.15 -9.31
C PHE A 192 6.81 -18.69 -9.49
N PHE A 193 6.50 -17.99 -8.40
CA PHE A 193 6.04 -16.60 -8.42
C PHE A 193 6.20 -15.97 -7.03
N THR A 194 6.19 -14.65 -6.95
CA THR A 194 6.30 -13.87 -5.71
C THR A 194 5.02 -13.07 -5.47
N ILE A 195 4.91 -12.47 -4.28
CA ILE A 195 3.83 -11.49 -4.01
C ILE A 195 3.89 -10.29 -4.96
N ASP A 196 5.08 -9.93 -5.43
CA ASP A 196 5.26 -8.80 -6.35
C ASP A 196 4.66 -9.14 -7.72
N ASP A 197 4.72 -10.41 -8.16
CA ASP A 197 4.05 -10.91 -9.37
C ASP A 197 2.52 -10.88 -9.24
N VAL A 198 2.00 -11.23 -8.06
CA VAL A 198 0.56 -11.17 -7.76
C VAL A 198 0.07 -9.72 -7.85
N ILE A 199 0.78 -8.80 -7.20
CA ILE A 199 0.48 -7.35 -7.22
C ILE A 199 0.58 -6.81 -8.63
N TYR A 200 1.64 -7.12 -9.37
CA TYR A 200 1.82 -6.68 -10.76
C TYR A 200 0.65 -7.14 -11.64
N SER A 201 0.29 -8.43 -11.54
CA SER A 201 -0.81 -9.01 -12.31
C SER A 201 -2.15 -8.33 -12.06
N ILE A 202 -2.50 -8.06 -10.79
CA ILE A 202 -3.76 -7.37 -10.48
C ILE A 202 -3.72 -5.89 -10.85
N THR A 203 -2.62 -5.18 -10.60
CA THR A 203 -2.46 -3.76 -10.91
C THR A 203 -2.58 -3.51 -12.41
N GLU A 204 -1.81 -4.21 -13.24
CA GLU A 204 -1.88 -4.09 -14.70
C GLU A 204 -3.28 -4.42 -15.23
N LYS A 205 -3.91 -5.47 -14.67
CA LYS A 205 -5.29 -5.83 -15.03
C LYS A 205 -6.27 -4.72 -14.66
N MET A 206 -6.15 -4.09 -13.50
CA MET A 206 -7.03 -3.03 -13.06
C MET A 206 -6.84 -1.75 -13.89
N ILE A 207 -5.60 -1.33 -14.15
CA ILE A 207 -5.31 -0.18 -15.01
C ILE A 207 -5.90 -0.41 -16.41
N ARG A 208 -5.57 -1.55 -17.03
CA ARG A 208 -5.97 -1.85 -18.41
C ARG A 208 -7.48 -2.01 -18.58
N ARG A 209 -8.20 -2.48 -17.56
CA ARG A 209 -9.67 -2.64 -17.62
C ARG A 209 -10.45 -1.38 -17.21
N HIS A 210 -9.77 -0.33 -16.74
CA HIS A 210 -10.36 0.97 -16.45
C HIS A 210 -9.75 2.09 -17.32
N PRO A 211 -9.81 1.99 -18.67
CA PRO A 211 -9.27 3.04 -19.54
C PRO A 211 -10.02 4.37 -19.42
N HIS A 212 -11.17 4.39 -18.74
CA HIS A 212 -11.92 5.60 -18.42
C HIS A 212 -11.43 6.32 -17.16
N VAL A 213 -10.62 5.66 -16.34
CA VAL A 213 -9.94 6.24 -15.18
C VAL A 213 -8.48 6.55 -15.51
N PHE A 214 -7.81 5.65 -16.22
CA PHE A 214 -6.36 5.70 -16.46
C PHE A 214 -5.97 6.03 -17.91
N GLY A 215 -6.93 6.31 -18.78
CA GLY A 215 -6.70 6.67 -20.19
C GLY A 215 -7.74 7.69 -20.66
N ASP A 216 -7.98 7.71 -21.96
CA ASP A 216 -8.81 8.75 -22.61
C ASP A 216 -10.26 8.31 -22.91
N LEU A 217 -10.68 7.12 -22.47
CA LEU A 217 -12.01 6.59 -22.81
C LEU A 217 -13.10 7.27 -21.97
N GLU A 218 -13.90 8.12 -22.58
CA GLU A 218 -15.06 8.69 -21.88
C GLU A 218 -16.19 7.67 -21.72
N VAL A 219 -16.81 7.62 -20.53
CA VAL A 219 -18.00 6.81 -20.22
C VAL A 219 -19.08 7.72 -19.66
N VAL A 220 -20.34 7.46 -20.02
CA VAL A 220 -21.48 8.29 -19.59
C VAL A 220 -22.13 7.74 -18.33
N ASP A 221 -22.18 6.42 -18.18
CA ASP A 221 -22.82 5.74 -17.05
C ASP A 221 -22.17 4.39 -16.71
N GLU A 222 -22.64 3.77 -15.63
CA GLU A 222 -22.21 2.44 -15.19
C GLU A 222 -22.42 1.36 -16.27
N SER A 223 -23.46 1.49 -17.09
CA SER A 223 -23.74 0.52 -18.15
C SER A 223 -22.63 0.51 -19.20
N ASP A 224 -22.05 1.66 -19.51
CA ASP A 224 -20.92 1.78 -20.43
C ASP A 224 -19.64 1.22 -19.81
N VAL A 225 -19.43 1.42 -18.50
CA VAL A 225 -18.31 0.78 -17.77
C VAL A 225 -18.39 -0.74 -17.86
N ILE A 226 -19.57 -1.33 -17.60
CA ILE A 226 -19.77 -2.78 -17.65
C ILE A 226 -19.56 -3.33 -19.07
N LYS A 227 -20.07 -2.63 -20.10
CA LYS A 227 -19.87 -3.04 -21.50
C LYS A 227 -18.39 -3.04 -21.86
N ASN A 228 -17.67 -1.97 -21.52
CA ASN A 228 -16.25 -1.81 -21.81
C ASN A 228 -15.42 -2.88 -21.09
N TRP A 229 -15.73 -3.15 -19.82
CA TRP A 229 -15.10 -4.22 -19.04
C TRP A 229 -15.26 -5.60 -19.69
N GLU A 230 -16.47 -5.94 -20.14
CA GLU A 230 -16.74 -7.22 -20.82
C GLU A 230 -16.06 -7.32 -22.19
N LEU A 231 -15.94 -6.21 -22.94
CA LEU A 231 -15.21 -6.16 -24.21
C LEU A 231 -13.71 -6.42 -24.00
N ILE A 232 -13.08 -5.69 -23.08
CA ILE A 232 -11.64 -5.86 -22.76
C ILE A 232 -11.38 -7.28 -22.25
N LYS A 233 -12.26 -7.82 -21.40
CA LYS A 233 -12.17 -9.21 -20.91
C LYS A 233 -12.25 -10.24 -22.03
N LYS A 234 -13.01 -9.99 -23.11
CA LYS A 234 -13.08 -10.88 -24.28
C LYS A 234 -11.80 -10.80 -25.11
N GLU A 235 -11.24 -9.62 -25.29
CA GLU A 235 -10.00 -9.40 -26.05
C GLU A 235 -8.79 -10.08 -25.38
N GLU A 236 -8.67 -9.95 -24.05
CA GLU A 236 -7.60 -10.59 -23.26
C GLU A 236 -7.53 -12.11 -23.40
N LYS A 237 -8.68 -12.76 -23.53
CA LYS A 237 -8.77 -14.22 -23.60
C LYS A 237 -8.34 -14.79 -24.96
N GLY A 238 -8.09 -13.93 -25.95
CA GLY A 238 -7.71 -14.31 -27.31
C GLY A 238 -8.76 -15.13 -28.06
N LYS A 239 -8.44 -15.57 -29.29
CA LYS A 239 -9.25 -16.51 -30.10
C LYS A 239 -9.14 -17.98 -29.62
N THR A 240 -8.90 -18.19 -28.33
CA THR A 240 -8.97 -19.54 -27.77
C THR A 240 -10.46 -19.84 -27.63
N GLU A 241 -11.02 -20.64 -28.54
CA GLU A 241 -12.41 -21.11 -28.46
C GLU A 241 -12.58 -21.98 -27.20
N GLU A 242 -12.76 -21.34 -26.04
CA GLU A 242 -13.29 -22.03 -24.88
C GLU A 242 -14.75 -22.38 -25.17
N LYS A 243 -15.05 -23.68 -25.23
CA LYS A 243 -16.41 -24.17 -24.98
C LYS A 243 -16.91 -23.45 -23.73
N VAL A 244 -18.12 -22.90 -23.75
CA VAL A 244 -18.70 -22.07 -22.67
C VAL A 244 -18.59 -22.70 -21.28
N MET A 245 -18.54 -24.03 -21.21
CA MET A 245 -18.37 -24.80 -19.98
C MET A 245 -16.91 -24.96 -19.49
N GLY A 246 -15.90 -24.69 -20.33
CA GLY A 246 -14.47 -24.79 -19.99
C GLY A 246 -13.97 -23.69 -19.06
N SER A 247 -14.67 -22.55 -19.05
CA SER A 247 -14.34 -21.37 -18.22
C SER A 247 -15.04 -21.35 -16.86
N LEU A 248 -15.72 -22.44 -16.46
CA LEU A 248 -16.39 -22.55 -15.18
C LEU A 248 -15.38 -22.90 -14.08
N THR A 249 -15.44 -22.20 -12.95
CA THR A 249 -14.61 -22.53 -11.79
C THR A 249 -15.13 -23.82 -11.17
N LYS A 250 -14.47 -24.94 -11.46
CA LYS A 250 -14.88 -26.29 -11.00
C LYS A 250 -14.91 -26.45 -9.48
N GLY A 251 -14.28 -25.53 -8.73
CA GLY A 251 -14.29 -25.50 -7.27
C GLY A 251 -15.50 -24.80 -6.64
N LEU A 252 -16.41 -24.22 -7.44
CA LEU A 252 -17.59 -23.54 -6.89
C LEU A 252 -18.57 -24.53 -6.24
N PRO A 253 -19.18 -24.15 -5.09
CA PRO A 253 -20.34 -24.86 -4.56
C PRO A 253 -21.43 -25.04 -5.63
N ALA A 254 -22.16 -26.15 -5.58
CA ALA A 254 -23.07 -26.58 -6.65
C ALA A 254 -24.11 -25.52 -7.04
N LEU A 255 -24.61 -24.74 -6.09
CA LEU A 255 -25.57 -23.67 -6.33
C LEU A 255 -24.94 -22.47 -7.07
N LEU A 256 -23.75 -22.03 -6.65
CA LEU A 256 -23.01 -20.95 -7.33
C LEU A 256 -22.58 -21.38 -8.72
N LEU A 257 -22.16 -22.64 -8.89
CA LEU A 257 -21.85 -23.21 -10.19
C LEU A 257 -23.09 -23.21 -11.10
N ALA A 258 -24.25 -23.64 -10.57
CA ALA A 258 -25.51 -23.62 -11.32
C ALA A 258 -25.91 -22.19 -11.72
N GLU A 259 -25.73 -21.21 -10.84
CA GLU A 259 -25.99 -19.80 -11.14
C GLU A 259 -25.03 -19.27 -12.23
N GLU A 260 -23.73 -19.60 -12.16
CA GLU A 260 -22.74 -19.18 -13.16
C GLU A 260 -23.06 -19.79 -14.54
N ILE A 261 -23.44 -21.07 -14.56
CA ILE A 261 -23.91 -21.76 -15.77
C ILE A 261 -25.12 -21.02 -16.35
N GLN A 262 -26.13 -20.72 -15.53
CA GLN A 262 -27.33 -19.99 -15.99
C GLN A 262 -27.00 -18.59 -16.50
N LYS A 263 -26.12 -17.84 -15.81
CA LYS A 263 -25.66 -16.51 -16.25
C LYS A 263 -24.95 -16.59 -17.61
N LYS A 264 -24.11 -17.60 -17.84
CA LYS A 264 -23.42 -17.80 -19.13
C LYS A 264 -24.38 -18.19 -20.25
N LEU A 265 -25.33 -19.10 -19.98
CA LEU A 265 -26.35 -19.50 -20.96
C LEU A 265 -27.24 -18.33 -21.37
N ARG A 266 -27.71 -17.51 -20.42
CA ARG A 266 -28.48 -16.29 -20.71
C ARG A 266 -27.73 -15.30 -21.61
N LYS A 267 -26.42 -15.11 -21.36
CA LYS A 267 -25.58 -14.25 -22.21
C LYS A 267 -25.43 -14.81 -23.63
N GLN A 268 -25.50 -16.13 -23.83
CA GLN A 268 -25.41 -16.78 -25.13
C GLN A 268 -26.71 -16.75 -25.93
N ASP A 269 -27.86 -17.01 -25.29
CA ASP A 269 -29.17 -16.96 -25.96
C ASP A 269 -29.47 -15.57 -26.54
N LEU A 270 -29.01 -14.51 -25.89
CA LEU A 270 -29.12 -13.12 -26.39
C LEU A 270 -28.24 -12.84 -27.63
N THR A 271 -27.22 -13.66 -27.88
CA THR A 271 -26.35 -13.54 -29.07
C THR A 271 -26.75 -14.45 -30.23
N GLY A 272 -27.61 -15.45 -30.00
CA GLY A 272 -28.07 -16.42 -31.01
C GLY A 272 -29.40 -16.07 -31.72
N LEU A 273 -30.02 -14.93 -31.37
CA LEU A 273 -31.31 -14.46 -31.89
C LEU A 273 -31.19 -13.28 -32.88
N ARG A 274 -30.08 -13.17 -33.62
CA ARG A 274 -29.93 -12.23 -34.75
C ARG A 274 -29.64 -12.97 -36.04
#